data_AF-A0A7U9T2D3-F1
#
_entry.id   AF-A0A7U9T2D3-F1
#
_cell.length_a   1.000
_cell.length_b   1.000
_cell.length_c   1.000
_cell.angle_alpha   90.00
_cell.angle_beta   90.00
_cell.angle_gamma   90.00
#
_symmetry.space_group_name_H-M   'P 1'
#
loop_
_entity.id
_entity.type
_entity.pdbx_description
1 polymer ?
#
loop_
_entity_poly.entity_id
_entity_poly.type
_entity_poly.pdbx_seq_one_letter_code
_entity_poly.pdbx_strand_id
1 'polypeptide(L)'
;MAGDYEKSCQYYARGLSFPLDPSLAYVQAMVVSNGFNLLRLGRFEEALAYRNIYEDFAGSADFVYLMGLIYRNNRLYEEALEEFTKAVTFAFANENGANSFLAYYEMGNILALAGDYDLARECYLQCGDYAPALEILKLYENP
;
A
#
# COMPACT_ATOMS: atom_id res chain seq x y z
N MET A 1 -11.55 -1.60 -18.53
CA MET A 1 -11.10 -1.60 -17.12
C MET A 1 -10.43 -2.91 -16.74
N ALA A 2 -11.12 -4.03 -16.45
CA ALA A 2 -10.43 -5.28 -16.08
C ALA A 2 -9.46 -5.81 -17.15
N GLY A 3 -9.85 -5.73 -18.43
CA GLY A 3 -9.00 -6.13 -19.55
C GLY A 3 -7.75 -5.26 -19.76
N ASP A 4 -7.71 -4.04 -19.21
CA ASP A 4 -6.54 -3.15 -19.31
C ASP A 4 -5.50 -3.49 -18.24
N TYR A 5 -5.96 -3.87 -17.04
CA TYR A 5 -5.10 -4.34 -15.95
C TYR A 5 -4.43 -5.68 -16.29
N GLU A 6 -5.18 -6.63 -16.87
CA GLU A 6 -4.63 -7.92 -17.27
C GLU A 6 -3.53 -7.76 -18.34
N LYS A 7 -3.76 -6.89 -19.33
CA LYS A 7 -2.72 -6.54 -20.32
C LYS A 7 -1.50 -5.90 -19.66
N SER A 8 -1.70 -5.00 -18.68
CA SER A 8 -0.60 -4.37 -17.95
C SER A 8 0.28 -5.40 -17.22
N CYS A 9 -0.34 -6.38 -16.54
CA CYS A 9 0.40 -7.47 -15.88
C CYS A 9 1.17 -8.33 -16.89
N GLN A 10 0.60 -8.60 -18.07
CA GLN A 10 1.31 -9.33 -19.14
C GLN A 10 2.51 -8.55 -19.69
N TYR A 11 2.40 -7.22 -19.85
CA TYR A 11 3.51 -6.39 -20.27
C TYR A 11 4.61 -6.31 -19.20
N TYR A 12 4.23 -6.28 -17.91
CA TYR A 12 5.18 -6.33 -16.81
C TYR A 12 6.01 -7.62 -16.81
N ALA A 13 5.36 -8.78 -16.95
CA ALA A 13 6.05 -10.07 -17.03
C ALA A 13 7.05 -10.14 -18.20
N ARG A 14 6.75 -9.46 -19.32
CA ARG A 14 7.68 -9.29 -20.45
C ARG A 14 8.78 -8.26 -20.16
N GLY A 15 8.50 -7.21 -19.41
CA GLY A 15 9.51 -6.22 -19.02
C GLY A 15 10.61 -6.82 -18.14
N LEU A 16 10.24 -7.72 -17.23
CA LEU A 16 11.18 -8.46 -16.37
C LEU A 16 12.05 -9.49 -17.11
N SER A 17 11.77 -9.81 -18.38
CA SER A 17 12.67 -10.68 -19.15
C SER A 17 13.97 -9.97 -19.56
N PHE A 18 14.08 -8.67 -19.29
CA PHE A 18 15.28 -7.87 -19.50
C PHE A 18 15.95 -7.59 -18.16
N PRO A 19 17.30 -7.52 -18.10
CA PRO A 19 17.98 -6.98 -16.94
C PRO A 19 17.60 -5.50 -16.79
N LEU A 20 16.85 -5.17 -15.75
CA LEU A 20 16.44 -3.81 -15.43
C LEU A 20 17.17 -3.36 -14.17
N ASP A 21 17.59 -2.09 -14.15
CA ASP A 21 18.18 -1.45 -12.98
C ASP A 21 17.06 -0.93 -12.05
N PRO A 22 16.91 -1.49 -10.83
CA PRO A 22 15.87 -1.07 -9.88
C PRO A 22 15.98 0.40 -9.48
N SER A 23 17.14 1.05 -9.60
CA SER A 23 17.32 2.46 -9.23
C SER A 23 16.62 3.43 -10.20
N LEU A 24 16.24 2.97 -11.39
CA LEU A 24 15.61 3.81 -12.41
C LEU A 24 14.14 4.09 -12.06
N ALA A 25 13.76 5.37 -12.07
CA ALA A 25 12.41 5.80 -11.69
C ALA A 25 11.28 5.12 -12.51
N TYR A 26 11.49 4.85 -13.80
CA TYR A 26 10.49 4.16 -14.60
C TYR A 26 10.35 2.67 -14.21
N VAL A 27 11.43 2.02 -13.75
CA VAL A 27 11.40 0.63 -13.28
C VAL A 27 10.62 0.57 -11.96
N GLN A 28 10.92 1.48 -11.04
CA GLN A 28 10.17 1.67 -9.79
C GLN A 28 8.66 1.86 -10.06
N ALA A 29 8.32 2.82 -10.92
CA ALA A 29 6.93 3.11 -11.26
C ALA A 29 6.23 1.92 -11.94
N MET A 30 6.92 1.19 -12.80
CA MET A 30 6.39 0.01 -13.48
C MET A 30 6.07 -1.12 -12.48
N VAL A 31 7.00 -1.40 -11.55
CA VAL A 31 6.84 -2.41 -10.49
C VAL A 31 5.67 -2.07 -9.59
N VAL A 32 5.62 -0.82 -9.10
CA VAL A 32 4.54 -0.35 -8.22
C VAL A 32 3.18 -0.41 -8.93
N SER A 33 3.11 0.07 -10.17
CA SER A 33 1.87 0.04 -10.96
C SER A 33 1.36 -1.38 -11.18
N ASN A 34 2.24 -2.34 -11.47
CA ASN A 34 1.84 -3.73 -11.62
C ASN A 34 1.31 -4.32 -10.30
N GLY A 35 1.92 -3.99 -9.17
CA GLY A 35 1.44 -4.46 -7.86
C GLY A 35 0.03 -3.97 -7.57
N PHE A 36 -0.24 -2.68 -7.81
CA PHE A 36 -1.60 -2.14 -7.70
C PHE A 36 -2.60 -2.82 -8.66
N ASN A 37 -2.18 -3.18 -9.87
CA ASN A 37 -3.03 -3.90 -10.80
C ASN A 37 -3.36 -5.32 -10.30
N LEU A 38 -2.40 -6.04 -9.72
CA LEU A 38 -2.65 -7.33 -9.08
C LEU A 38 -3.69 -7.19 -7.94
N LEU A 39 -3.56 -6.16 -7.09
CA LEU A 39 -4.53 -5.88 -6.03
C LEU A 39 -5.93 -5.58 -6.60
N ARG A 40 -6.03 -4.75 -7.65
CA ARG A 40 -7.31 -4.42 -8.30
C ARG A 40 -7.97 -5.64 -8.95
N LEU A 41 -7.17 -6.59 -9.42
CA LEU A 41 -7.64 -7.86 -9.99
C LEU A 41 -7.96 -8.92 -8.92
N GLY A 42 -7.74 -8.63 -7.63
CA GLY A 42 -7.93 -9.60 -6.55
C GLY A 42 -6.87 -10.71 -6.51
N ARG A 43 -5.75 -10.55 -7.24
CA ARG A 43 -4.64 -11.52 -7.32
C ARG A 43 -3.69 -11.34 -6.14
N PHE A 44 -4.23 -11.38 -4.93
CA PHE A 44 -3.50 -11.05 -3.70
C PHE A 44 -2.36 -12.02 -3.39
N GLU A 45 -2.61 -13.32 -3.54
CA GLU A 45 -1.60 -14.36 -3.30
C GLU A 45 -0.43 -14.23 -4.28
N GLU A 46 -0.70 -13.91 -5.54
CA GLU A 46 0.35 -13.67 -6.53
C GLU A 46 1.16 -12.42 -6.21
N ALA A 47 0.51 -11.37 -5.68
CA ALA A 47 1.20 -10.17 -5.26
C ALA A 47 2.19 -10.42 -4.10
N LEU A 48 2.04 -11.48 -3.30
CA LEU A 48 3.04 -11.85 -2.28
C LEU A 48 4.41 -12.16 -2.87
N ALA A 49 4.50 -12.49 -4.16
CA ALA A 49 5.78 -12.68 -4.85
C ALA A 49 6.66 -11.41 -4.86
N TYR A 50 6.09 -10.22 -4.60
CA TYR A 50 6.84 -8.97 -4.44
C TYR A 50 7.82 -8.99 -3.26
N ARG A 51 7.66 -9.92 -2.31
CA ARG A 51 8.66 -10.20 -1.26
C ARG A 51 10.03 -10.52 -1.85
N ASN A 52 10.07 -11.16 -3.02
CA ASN A 52 11.33 -11.57 -3.66
C ASN A 52 12.16 -10.39 -4.18
N ILE A 53 11.54 -9.22 -4.36
CA ILE A 53 12.20 -8.00 -4.83
C ILE A 53 12.20 -6.91 -3.74
N TYR A 54 11.85 -7.24 -2.50
CA TYR A 54 11.64 -6.23 -1.46
C TYR A 54 12.87 -5.35 -1.26
N GLU A 55 14.05 -5.94 -1.06
CA GLU A 55 15.30 -5.21 -0.82
C GLU A 55 15.67 -4.24 -1.94
N ASP A 56 15.33 -4.57 -3.19
CA ASP A 56 15.66 -3.74 -4.36
C ASP A 56 14.76 -2.50 -4.49
N PHE A 57 13.55 -2.55 -3.92
CA PHE A 57 12.52 -1.52 -4.11
C PHE A 57 12.06 -0.84 -2.81
N ALA A 58 12.42 -1.36 -1.63
CA ALA A 58 12.00 -0.84 -0.33
C ALA A 58 12.59 0.53 0.05
N GLY A 59 13.40 1.14 -0.82
CA GLY A 59 13.83 2.54 -0.72
C GLY A 59 12.78 3.57 -1.16
N SER A 60 11.62 3.12 -1.63
CA SER A 60 10.50 3.97 -2.08
C SER A 60 9.31 3.87 -1.13
N ALA A 61 8.74 5.01 -0.74
CA ALA A 61 7.52 5.07 0.03
C ALA A 61 6.35 4.37 -0.68
N ASP A 62 6.24 4.53 -1.99
CA ASP A 62 5.15 3.95 -2.79
C ASP A 62 5.23 2.42 -2.82
N PHE A 63 6.45 1.88 -2.90
CA PHE A 63 6.65 0.43 -2.88
C PHE A 63 6.36 -0.16 -1.50
N VAL A 64 6.85 0.49 -0.44
CA VAL A 64 6.59 0.08 0.94
C VAL A 64 5.10 0.15 1.26
N TYR A 65 4.41 1.23 0.87
CA TYR A 65 2.96 1.36 0.99
C TYR A 65 2.21 0.25 0.22
N LEU A 66 2.64 -0.05 -1.02
CA LEU A 66 2.11 -1.17 -1.79
C LEU A 66 2.29 -2.52 -1.06
N MET A 67 3.45 -2.78 -0.46
CA MET A 67 3.68 -3.98 0.34
C MET A 67 2.72 -4.07 1.53
N GLY A 68 2.46 -2.96 2.22
CA GLY A 68 1.44 -2.90 3.28
C GLY A 68 0.05 -3.29 2.78
N LEU A 69 -0.35 -2.79 1.61
CA LEU A 69 -1.62 -3.19 0.99
C LEU A 69 -1.64 -4.67 0.58
N ILE A 70 -0.54 -5.20 0.04
CA ILE A 70 -0.41 -6.63 -0.30
C ILE A 70 -0.59 -7.50 0.94
N TYR A 71 0.10 -7.17 2.03
CA TYR A 71 -0.02 -7.91 3.29
C TYR A 71 -1.42 -7.83 3.88
N ARG A 72 -2.02 -6.63 3.92
CA ARG A 72 -3.39 -6.44 4.40
C ARG A 72 -4.41 -7.28 3.64
N ASN A 73 -4.32 -7.31 2.30
CA ASN A 73 -5.24 -8.08 1.47
C ASN A 73 -5.05 -9.60 1.61
N ASN A 74 -3.87 -10.04 2.06
CA ASN A 74 -3.59 -11.44 2.42
C ASN A 74 -3.81 -11.74 3.92
N ARG A 75 -4.43 -10.82 4.68
CA ARG A 75 -4.70 -10.94 6.13
C ARG A 75 -3.44 -11.03 7.01
N LEU A 76 -2.31 -10.56 6.49
CA LEU A 76 -1.03 -10.44 7.19
C LEU A 76 -0.97 -9.07 7.86
N TYR A 77 -1.73 -8.89 8.92
CA TYR A 77 -2.03 -7.58 9.49
C TYR A 77 -0.84 -6.97 10.24
N GLU A 78 -0.03 -7.79 10.91
CA GLU A 78 1.17 -7.32 11.62
C GLU A 78 2.20 -6.78 10.63
N GLU A 79 2.51 -7.54 9.58
CA GLU A 79 3.43 -7.09 8.54
C GLU A 79 2.89 -5.88 7.79
N ALA A 80 1.57 -5.79 7.57
CA ALA A 80 0.97 -4.60 6.96
C ALA A 80 1.18 -3.35 7.81
N LEU A 81 1.01 -3.44 9.13
CA LEU A 81 1.26 -2.31 10.04
C LEU A 81 2.74 -1.89 10.03
N GLU A 82 3.67 -2.84 9.97
CA GLU A 82 5.10 -2.54 9.86
C GLU A 82 5.41 -1.76 8.58
N GLU A 83 4.88 -2.19 7.44
CA GLU A 83 5.11 -1.50 6.16
C GLU A 83 4.45 -0.11 6.13
N PHE A 84 3.22 0.05 6.62
CA PHE A 84 2.60 1.39 6.67
C PHE A 84 3.33 2.33 7.63
N THR A 85 3.81 1.81 8.76
CA THR A 85 4.65 2.57 9.70
C THR A 85 5.96 2.99 9.05
N LYS A 86 6.57 2.11 8.26
CA LYS A 86 7.77 2.44 7.49
C LYS A 86 7.47 3.48 6.40
N ALA A 87 6.33 3.38 5.70
CA ALA A 87 5.92 4.31 4.65
C ALA A 87 5.85 5.76 5.16
N VAL A 88 5.32 6.00 6.37
CA VAL A 88 5.22 7.34 6.95
C VAL A 88 6.55 7.95 7.38
N THR A 89 7.65 7.18 7.41
CA THR A 89 9.00 7.71 7.68
C THR A 89 9.68 8.34 6.46
N PHE A 90 9.14 8.11 5.25
CA PHE A 90 9.73 8.64 4.03
C PHE A 90 9.36 10.11 3.79
N ALA A 91 10.34 10.90 3.37
CA ALA A 91 10.14 12.32 3.08
C ALA A 91 9.33 12.58 1.80
N PHE A 92 9.26 11.61 0.88
CA PHE A 92 8.62 11.76 -0.43
C PHE A 92 7.92 10.47 -0.86
N ALA A 93 6.76 10.62 -1.49
CA ALA A 93 6.02 9.58 -2.22
C ALA A 93 5.52 10.15 -3.54
N ASN A 94 5.44 9.32 -4.58
CA ASN A 94 4.85 9.71 -5.86
C ASN A 94 3.32 9.69 -5.80
N GLU A 95 2.75 8.69 -5.14
CA GLU A 95 1.33 8.61 -4.86
C GLU A 95 1.00 9.51 -3.66
N ASN A 96 0.15 10.49 -3.92
CA ASN A 96 -0.25 11.46 -2.91
C ASN A 96 -0.93 10.74 -1.73
N GLY A 97 -0.32 10.85 -0.56
CA GLY A 97 -0.83 10.26 0.68
C GLY A 97 -0.22 8.92 1.07
N ALA A 98 0.55 8.26 0.18
CA ALA A 98 1.14 6.95 0.47
C ALA A 98 2.11 6.97 1.65
N ASN A 99 2.80 8.09 1.90
CA ASN A 99 3.64 8.32 3.08
C ASN A 99 2.97 9.16 4.19
N SER A 100 1.64 9.32 4.14
CA SER A 100 0.91 10.13 5.12
C SER A 100 -0.52 9.63 5.31
N PHE A 101 -1.53 10.39 4.89
CA PHE A 101 -2.91 10.15 5.25
C PHE A 101 -3.47 8.79 4.77
N LEU A 102 -2.98 8.24 3.65
CA LEU A 102 -3.42 6.92 3.20
C LEU A 102 -2.82 5.80 4.06
N ALA A 103 -1.53 5.89 4.39
CA ALA A 103 -0.88 4.92 5.28
C ALA A 103 -1.52 4.92 6.67
N TYR A 104 -1.73 6.10 7.26
CA TYR A 104 -2.42 6.21 8.55
C TYR A 104 -3.86 5.69 8.49
N TYR A 105 -4.57 5.94 7.39
CA TYR A 105 -5.93 5.42 7.22
C TYR A 105 -5.95 3.89 7.20
N GLU A 106 -5.01 3.26 6.49
CA GLU A 106 -4.92 1.80 6.44
C GLU A 106 -4.49 1.20 7.79
N MET A 107 -3.58 1.85 8.53
CA MET A 107 -3.24 1.46 9.91
C MET A 107 -4.48 1.53 10.81
N GLY A 108 -5.24 2.62 10.74
CA GLY A 108 -6.48 2.79 11.48
C GLY A 108 -7.51 1.70 11.19
N ASN A 109 -7.66 1.33 9.91
CA ASN A 109 -8.55 0.24 9.50
C ASN A 109 -8.13 -1.11 10.10
N ILE A 110 -6.83 -1.41 10.12
CA ILE A 110 -6.31 -2.66 10.68
C ILE A 110 -6.51 -2.69 12.20
N LEU A 111 -6.19 -1.61 12.91
CA LEU A 111 -6.35 -1.52 14.36
C LEU A 111 -7.83 -1.61 14.78
N ALA A 112 -8.72 -0.98 14.01
CA ALA A 112 -10.16 -1.07 14.25
C ALA A 112 -10.69 -2.50 14.06
N LEU A 113 -10.15 -3.26 13.09
CA LEU A 113 -10.47 -4.68 12.91
C LEU A 113 -9.96 -5.56 14.07
N ALA A 114 -8.84 -5.18 14.69
CA ALA A 114 -8.31 -5.84 15.88
C ALA A 114 -9.08 -5.50 17.17
N GLY A 115 -9.92 -4.46 17.15
CA GLY A 115 -10.66 -3.95 18.32
C GLY A 115 -9.91 -2.88 19.11
N ASP A 116 -8.75 -2.44 18.64
CA ASP A 116 -7.92 -1.40 19.27
C ASP A 116 -8.43 -0.01 18.84
N TYR A 117 -9.65 0.34 19.24
CA TYR A 117 -10.35 1.54 18.77
C TYR A 117 -9.65 2.85 19.17
N ASP A 118 -8.95 2.88 20.31
CA ASP A 118 -8.19 4.05 20.75
C ASP A 118 -7.03 4.36 19.78
N LEU A 119 -6.21 3.35 19.48
CA LEU A 119 -5.11 3.48 18.53
C LEU A 119 -5.61 3.72 17.09
N ALA A 120 -6.71 3.08 16.71
CA ALA A 120 -7.35 3.34 15.42
C ALA A 120 -7.76 4.81 15.29
N ARG A 121 -8.37 5.37 16.34
CA ARG A 121 -8.76 6.78 16.40
C ARG A 121 -7.56 7.72 16.26
N GLU A 122 -6.46 7.42 16.94
CA GLU A 122 -5.21 8.18 16.80
C GLU A 122 -4.71 8.18 15.36
N CYS A 123 -4.74 7.03 14.68
CA CYS A 123 -4.36 6.94 13.27
C CYS A 123 -5.29 7.75 12.36
N TYR A 124 -6.61 7.68 12.55
CA TYR A 124 -7.56 8.47 11.76
C TYR A 124 -7.36 9.97 11.95
N LEU A 125 -6.98 10.43 13.15
CA LEU A 125 -6.65 11.84 13.38
C LEU A 125 -5.41 12.29 12.60
N GLN A 126 -4.42 11.41 12.40
CA GLN A 126 -3.25 11.71 11.55
C GLN A 126 -3.59 11.87 10.07
N CYS A 127 -4.80 11.47 9.64
CA CYS A 127 -5.24 11.62 8.25
C CYS A 127 -5.66 13.05 7.89
N GLY A 128 -5.77 13.97 8.86
CA GLY A 128 -6.16 15.36 8.63
C GLY A 128 -7.54 15.49 7.98
N ASP A 129 -7.63 16.23 6.88
CA ASP A 129 -8.88 16.51 6.15
C ASP A 129 -9.32 15.36 5.20
N TYR A 130 -8.70 14.18 5.31
CA TYR A 130 -9.07 13.04 4.48
C TYR A 130 -10.49 12.58 4.81
N ALA A 131 -11.42 12.85 3.90
CA ALA A 131 -12.86 12.67 4.11
C ALA A 131 -13.25 11.27 4.66
N PRO A 132 -12.69 10.14 4.15
CA PRO A 132 -13.00 8.83 4.71
C PRO A 132 -12.63 8.66 6.18
N ALA A 133 -11.52 9.26 6.64
CA ALA A 133 -11.14 9.22 8.05
C ALA A 133 -12.08 10.07 8.91
N LEU A 134 -12.46 11.25 8.43
CA LEU A 134 -13.40 12.13 9.12
C LEU A 134 -14.78 11.51 9.30
N GLU A 135 -15.25 10.73 8.32
CA GLU A 135 -16.50 9.99 8.42
C GLU A 135 -16.45 8.94 9.54
N ILE A 136 -15.34 8.19 9.65
CA ILE A 136 -15.17 7.20 10.72
C ILE A 136 -15.09 7.89 12.10
N LEU A 137 -14.36 8.99 12.21
CA LEU A 137 -14.24 9.72 13.47
C LEU A 137 -15.59 10.21 14.00
N LYS A 138 -16.50 10.66 13.12
CA LYS A 138 -17.87 11.06 13.50
C LYS A 138 -18.69 9.90 14.06
N LEU A 139 -18.45 8.67 13.59
CA LEU A 139 -19.09 7.47 14.12
C LEU A 139 -18.57 7.16 15.52
N TYR A 140 -17.28 7.36 15.79
CA TYR A 140 -16.69 7.14 17.11
C TYR A 140 -17.15 8.16 18.15
N GLU A 141 -17.56 9.36 17.73
CA GLU A 141 -18.11 10.40 18.61
C GLU A 141 -19.58 10.17 18.99
N ASN A 142 -20.29 9.28 18.29
CA ASN A 142 -21.71 8.96 18.54
C ASN A 142 -21.90 7.44 18.74
N PRO A 143 -21.46 6.89 19.89
CA PRO A 143 -21.54 5.45 20.20
C PRO A 143 -22.97 4.92 20.36
#